data_AF-A0A382UAC1-F1
#
_entry.id   AF-A0A382UAC1-F1
#
_cell.length_a   1.000
_cell.length_b   1.000
_cell.length_c   1.000
_cell.angle_alpha   90.00
_cell.angle_beta   90.00
_cell.angle_gamma   90.00
#
_symmetry.space_group_name_H-M   'P 1'
#
loop_
_entity.id
_entity.type
_entity.pdbx_description
1 polymer ?
#
loop_
_entity_poly.entity_id
_entity_poly.type
_entity_poly.pdbx_seq_one_letter_code
_entity_poly.pdbx_strand_id
1 'polypeptide(L)'
;MVESRVVDREADEQDSHKEKMNLRRQDFARLKSVGFQHGAIVVAIMTLWASANAWAQQTGMILAEGVSIAGGFFAGVALAFLFHEWGHFSGARLSGSISPVLGQRKSFFMFNFDLEKNSRGQFLAMSLGGPLAN
;
A
#
# COMPACT_ATOMS: atom_id res chain seq x y z
N MET A 1 39.16 -28.90 14.53
CA MET A 1 39.08 -27.56 13.89
C MET A 1 38.10 -27.50 12.71
N VAL A 2 37.78 -28.61 12.04
CA VAL A 2 36.76 -28.64 10.96
C VAL A 2 35.33 -28.68 11.53
N GLU A 3 35.11 -29.46 12.58
CA GLU A 3 33.79 -29.67 13.19
C GLU A 3 33.21 -28.39 13.83
N SER A 4 34.04 -27.57 14.48
CA SER A 4 33.60 -26.28 15.02
C SER A 4 33.12 -25.32 13.93
N ARG A 5 33.81 -25.27 12.78
CA ARG A 5 33.40 -24.43 11.63
C ARG A 5 32.07 -24.87 11.01
N VAL A 6 31.72 -26.15 11.10
CA VAL A 6 30.44 -26.66 10.57
C VAL A 6 29.30 -26.24 11.50
N VAL A 7 29.48 -26.42 12.81
CA VAL A 7 28.51 -25.98 13.83
C VAL A 7 28.28 -24.47 13.78
N ASP A 8 29.35 -23.68 13.64
CA ASP A 8 29.26 -22.23 13.55
C ASP A 8 28.49 -21.78 12.28
N ARG A 9 28.64 -22.49 11.16
CA ARG A 9 27.88 -22.21 9.92
C ARG A 9 26.41 -22.59 10.03
N GLU A 10 26.10 -23.75 10.62
CA GLU A 10 24.72 -24.18 10.82
C GLU A 10 23.96 -23.24 11.75
N ALA A 11 24.63 -22.72 12.79
CA ALA A 11 24.06 -21.72 13.69
C ALA A 11 23.79 -20.39 12.97
N ASP A 12 24.72 -19.92 12.14
CA ASP A 12 24.58 -18.68 11.35
C ASP A 12 23.46 -18.79 10.28
N GLU A 13 23.35 -19.94 9.61
CA GLU A 13 22.27 -20.21 8.66
C GLU A 13 20.90 -20.27 9.34
N GLN A 14 20.82 -20.89 10.52
CA GLN A 14 19.58 -20.93 11.31
C GLN A 14 19.15 -19.56 11.82
N ASP A 15 20.10 -18.72 12.24
CA ASP A 15 19.82 -17.36 12.71
C ASP A 15 19.36 -16.46 11.55
N SER A 16 20.06 -16.51 10.41
CA SER A 16 19.65 -15.84 9.16
C SER A 16 18.25 -16.25 8.71
N HIS A 17 17.91 -17.54 8.80
CA HIS A 17 16.58 -18.03 8.43
C HIS A 17 15.49 -17.51 9.38
N LYS A 18 15.75 -17.51 10.70
CA LYS A 18 14.82 -16.96 11.70
C LYS A 18 14.61 -15.46 11.51
N GLU A 19 15.67 -14.71 11.22
CA GLU A 19 15.60 -13.27 10.93
C GLU A 19 14.73 -13.00 9.70
N LYS A 20 14.97 -13.70 8.58
CA LYS A 20 14.17 -13.58 7.35
C LYS A 20 12.69 -13.90 7.57
N MET A 21 12.38 -14.93 8.37
CA MET A 21 11.00 -15.27 8.73
C MET A 21 10.34 -14.17 9.57
N ASN A 22 11.06 -13.61 10.55
CA ASN A 22 10.55 -12.52 11.39
C ASN A 22 10.27 -11.26 10.57
N LEU A 23 11.15 -10.89 9.64
CA LEU A 23 10.95 -9.75 8.72
C LEU A 23 9.69 -9.95 7.87
N ARG A 24 9.53 -11.12 7.24
CA ARG A 24 8.33 -11.45 6.45
C ARG A 24 7.05 -11.38 7.27
N ARG A 25 7.08 -11.83 8.52
CA ARG A 25 5.93 -11.79 9.44
C ARG A 25 5.57 -10.36 9.82
N GLN A 26 6.57 -9.51 10.10
CA GLN A 26 6.36 -8.09 10.39
C GLN A 26 5.81 -7.35 9.17
N ASP A 27 6.35 -7.58 7.98
CA ASP A 27 5.86 -6.99 6.73
C ASP A 27 4.41 -7.37 6.46
N PHE A 28 4.05 -8.64 6.65
CA PHE A 28 2.68 -9.11 6.47
C PHE A 28 1.71 -8.50 7.49
N ALA A 29 2.14 -8.32 8.74
CA ALA A 29 1.34 -7.65 9.76
C ALA A 29 1.10 -6.18 9.42
N ARG A 30 2.14 -5.47 8.95
CA ARG A 30 2.03 -4.09 8.47
C ARG A 30 1.10 -3.98 7.27
N LEU A 31 1.22 -4.88 6.30
CA LEU A 31 0.35 -4.91 5.13
C LEU A 31 -1.13 -5.08 5.52
N LYS A 32 -1.44 -6.00 6.44
CA LYS A 32 -2.80 -6.17 6.96
C LYS A 32 -3.32 -4.92 7.64
N SER A 33 -2.50 -4.28 8.46
CA SER A 33 -2.87 -3.04 9.16
C SER A 33 -3.17 -1.91 8.19
N VAL A 34 -2.30 -1.69 7.19
CA VAL A 34 -2.49 -0.68 6.14
C VAL A 34 -3.72 -0.99 5.29
N GLY A 35 -3.89 -2.25 4.87
CA GLY A 35 -5.06 -2.70 4.13
C GLY A 35 -6.36 -2.42 4.86
N PHE A 36 -6.41 -2.72 6.17
CA PHE A 36 -7.58 -2.44 6.99
C PHE A 36 -7.83 -0.93 7.14
N GLN A 37 -6.80 -0.13 7.42
CA GLN A 37 -6.93 1.33 7.51
C GLN A 37 -7.44 1.95 6.22
N HIS A 38 -6.86 1.56 5.07
CA HIS A 38 -7.26 2.05 3.76
C HIS A 38 -8.68 1.60 3.41
N GLY A 39 -9.05 0.35 3.71
CA GLY A 39 -10.42 -0.14 3.55
C GLY A 39 -11.42 0.65 4.38
N ALA A 40 -11.10 0.94 5.64
CA ALA A 40 -11.94 1.78 6.50
C ALA A 40 -12.09 3.22 5.96
N ILE A 41 -11.01 3.79 5.42
CA ILE A 41 -11.03 5.12 4.77
C ILE A 41 -11.95 5.11 3.53
N VAL A 42 -11.86 4.09 2.67
CA VAL A 42 -12.75 3.95 1.50
C VAL A 42 -14.20 3.91 1.93
N VAL A 43 -14.54 3.06 2.91
CA VAL A 43 -15.90 2.95 3.43
C VAL A 43 -16.38 4.28 4.00
N ALA A 44 -15.54 4.98 4.76
CA ALA A 44 -15.88 6.28 5.33
C ALA A 44 -16.14 7.33 4.24
N ILE A 45 -15.26 7.45 3.25
CA ILE A 45 -15.40 8.38 2.12
C ILE A 45 -16.70 8.10 1.36
N MET A 46 -16.95 6.83 1.01
CA MET A 46 -18.14 6.43 0.27
C MET A 46 -19.41 6.68 1.07
N THR A 47 -19.38 6.41 2.38
CA THR A 47 -20.53 6.67 3.27
C THR A 47 -20.81 8.16 3.37
N LEU A 48 -19.79 8.99 3.59
CA LEU A 48 -19.94 10.44 3.70
C LEU A 48 -20.49 11.06 2.42
N TRP A 49 -19.94 10.69 1.26
CA TRP A 49 -20.44 11.17 -0.03
C TRP A 49 -21.86 10.67 -0.31
N ALA A 50 -22.14 9.38 -0.07
CA ALA A 50 -23.47 8.81 -0.29
C ALA A 50 -24.52 9.47 0.61
N SER A 51 -24.20 9.77 1.87
CA SER A 51 -25.07 10.52 2.77
C SER A 51 -25.31 11.95 2.28
N ALA A 52 -24.28 12.67 1.83
CA ALA A 52 -24.43 14.01 1.26
C ALA A 52 -25.29 14.00 -0.01
N ASN A 53 -25.08 13.02 -0.89
CA ASN A 53 -25.89 12.83 -2.09
C ASN A 53 -27.36 12.50 -1.76
N ALA A 54 -27.61 11.62 -0.80
CA ALA A 54 -28.97 11.31 -0.37
C ALA A 54 -29.67 12.54 0.21
N TRP A 55 -28.97 13.35 1.02
CA TRP A 55 -29.49 14.59 1.56
C TRP A 55 -29.84 15.60 0.45
N ALA A 56 -29.00 15.73 -0.57
CA ALA A 56 -29.26 16.58 -1.73
C ALA A 56 -30.51 16.13 -2.49
N GLN A 57 -30.63 14.83 -2.80
CA GLN A 57 -31.77 14.28 -3.54
C GLN A 57 -33.10 14.41 -2.79
N GLN A 58 -33.08 14.31 -1.46
CA GLN A 58 -34.30 14.36 -0.65
C GLN A 58 -34.79 15.79 -0.40
N THR A 59 -33.89 16.77 -0.33
CA THR A 59 -34.24 18.15 0.03
C THR A 59 -34.35 19.09 -1.16
N GLY A 60 -33.67 18.80 -2.28
CA GLY A 60 -33.56 19.72 -3.42
C GLY A 60 -32.88 21.05 -3.08
N MET A 61 -32.16 21.12 -1.95
CA MET A 61 -31.47 22.34 -1.53
C MET A 61 -30.19 22.52 -2.34
N ILE A 62 -30.00 23.70 -2.93
CA ILE A 62 -28.77 24.07 -3.67
C ILE A 62 -27.52 23.87 -2.80
N LEU A 63 -27.60 24.17 -1.51
CA LEU A 63 -26.48 23.94 -0.59
C LEU A 63 -26.12 22.45 -0.49
N ALA A 64 -27.12 21.58 -0.36
CA ALA A 64 -26.91 20.14 -0.25
C ALA A 64 -26.36 19.56 -1.57
N GLU A 65 -26.83 20.05 -2.72
CA GLU A 65 -26.25 19.72 -4.03
C GLU A 65 -24.78 20.14 -4.12
N GLY A 66 -24.44 21.36 -3.70
CA GLY A 66 -23.07 21.84 -3.65
C GLY A 66 -22.17 20.97 -2.77
N VAL A 67 -22.65 20.57 -1.60
CA VAL A 67 -21.92 19.64 -0.70
C VAL A 67 -21.76 18.27 -1.35
N SER A 68 -22.78 17.74 -2.02
CA SER A 68 -22.71 16.45 -2.71
C SER A 68 -21.69 16.46 -3.86
N ILE A 69 -21.70 17.50 -4.68
CA ILE A 69 -20.76 17.67 -5.80
C ILE A 69 -19.32 17.78 -5.29
N ALA A 70 -19.08 18.67 -4.32
CA ALA A 70 -17.77 18.82 -3.70
C ALA A 70 -17.31 17.51 -3.05
N GLY A 71 -18.21 16.86 -2.30
CA GLY A 71 -17.96 15.56 -1.69
C GLY A 71 -17.59 14.50 -2.70
N GLY A 72 -18.27 14.46 -3.85
CA GLY A 72 -17.99 13.50 -4.93
C GLY A 72 -16.64 13.75 -5.59
N PHE A 73 -16.29 15.02 -5.82
CA PHE A 73 -14.97 15.40 -6.35
C PHE A 73 -13.85 14.96 -5.40
N PHE A 74 -13.92 15.32 -4.13
CA PHE A 74 -12.88 14.94 -3.15
C PHE A 74 -12.84 13.44 -2.89
N ALA A 75 -13.99 12.76 -2.87
CA ALA A 75 -14.07 11.31 -2.77
C ALA A 75 -13.37 10.65 -3.96
N GLY A 76 -13.67 11.09 -5.19
CA GLY A 76 -13.04 10.57 -6.41
C GLY A 76 -11.53 10.78 -6.40
N VAL A 77 -11.07 11.98 -6.07
CA VAL A 77 -9.63 12.28 -5.95
C VAL A 77 -8.96 11.39 -4.91
N ALA A 78 -9.54 11.25 -3.72
CA ALA A 78 -8.98 10.41 -2.66
C ALA A 78 -8.92 8.92 -3.04
N LEU A 79 -9.97 8.41 -3.69
CA LEU A 79 -9.99 7.03 -4.20
C LEU A 79 -8.96 6.81 -5.30
N ALA A 80 -8.85 7.73 -6.25
CA ALA A 80 -7.86 7.71 -7.32
C ALA A 80 -6.44 7.62 -6.74
N PHE A 81 -6.09 8.49 -5.78
CA PHE A 81 -4.79 8.41 -5.09
C PHE A 81 -4.59 7.06 -4.38
N LEU A 82 -5.61 6.57 -3.70
CA LEU A 82 -5.49 5.30 -2.99
C LEU A 82 -5.23 4.15 -3.96
N PHE A 83 -5.99 4.06 -5.05
CA PHE A 83 -5.80 3.03 -6.07
C PHE A 83 -4.44 3.15 -6.76
N HIS A 84 -3.98 4.36 -7.05
CA HIS A 84 -2.65 4.62 -7.61
C HIS A 84 -1.53 4.02 -6.74
N GLU A 85 -1.56 4.27 -5.43
CA GLU A 85 -0.56 3.71 -4.51
C GLU A 85 -0.66 2.18 -4.39
N TRP A 86 -1.87 1.62 -4.35
CA TRP A 86 -2.06 0.16 -4.37
C TRP A 86 -1.65 -0.47 -5.71
N GLY A 87 -1.73 0.28 -6.80
CA GLY A 87 -1.24 -0.11 -8.11
C GLY A 87 0.27 -0.27 -8.12
N HIS A 88 1.01 0.71 -7.60
CA HIS A 88 2.46 0.62 -7.41
C HIS A 88 2.84 -0.59 -6.55
N PHE A 89 2.12 -0.81 -5.45
CA PHE A 89 2.32 -1.98 -4.59
C PHE A 89 2.14 -3.31 -5.32
N SER A 90 1.04 -3.42 -6.08
CA SER A 90 0.68 -4.63 -6.80
C SER A 90 1.69 -4.91 -7.92
N GLY A 91 2.11 -3.88 -8.67
CA GLY A 91 3.17 -3.98 -9.67
C GLY A 91 4.52 -4.41 -9.08
N ALA A 92 4.88 -3.90 -7.90
CA ALA A 92 6.08 -4.33 -7.18
C ALA A 92 5.99 -5.81 -6.73
N ARG A 93 4.83 -6.25 -6.22
CA ARG A 93 4.65 -7.63 -5.73
C ARG A 93 4.64 -8.65 -6.86
N LEU A 94 3.99 -8.34 -7.99
CA LEU A 94 3.90 -9.22 -9.16
C LEU A 94 5.25 -9.37 -9.89
N SER A 95 6.10 -8.34 -9.87
CA SER A 95 7.44 -8.39 -10.46
C SER A 95 8.49 -9.04 -9.56
N GLY A 96 8.12 -9.48 -8.36
CA GLY A 96 9.05 -10.03 -7.37
C GLY A 96 10.05 -9.00 -6.84
N SER A 97 9.73 -7.71 -6.97
CA SER A 97 10.58 -6.62 -6.49
C SER A 97 10.71 -6.67 -4.97
N ILE A 98 11.89 -6.32 -4.46
CA ILE A 98 12.11 -6.10 -3.03
C ILE A 98 11.56 -4.71 -2.71
N SER A 99 10.29 -4.65 -2.27
CA SER A 99 9.62 -3.42 -1.83
C SER A 99 9.26 -3.50 -0.34
N PRO A 100 10.23 -3.30 0.58
CA PRO A 100 9.93 -3.29 2.00
C PRO A 100 8.97 -2.14 2.30
N VAL A 101 7.92 -2.44 3.07
CA VAL A 101 6.98 -1.41 3.56
C VAL A 101 7.75 -0.55 4.55
N LEU A 102 8.00 0.71 4.18
CA LEU A 102 8.75 1.65 5.00
C LEU A 102 8.11 1.78 6.39
N GLY A 103 8.91 1.64 7.44
CA GLY A 103 8.48 1.81 8.83
C GLY A 103 8.06 3.25 9.19
N GLN A 104 8.40 4.23 8.34
CA GLN A 104 7.93 5.61 8.44
C GLN A 104 7.41 6.07 7.09
N ARG A 105 6.17 6.59 7.07
CA ARG A 105 5.57 7.29 5.93
C ARG A 105 6.36 8.57 5.67
N LYS A 106 7.39 8.52 4.81
CA LYS A 106 8.18 9.72 4.47
C LYS A 106 7.54 10.59 3.40
N SER A 107 6.58 10.07 2.63
CA SER A 107 5.78 10.83 1.65
C SER A 107 4.59 9.97 1.19
N PHE A 108 3.76 10.49 0.29
CA PHE A 108 2.64 9.79 -0.35
C PHE A 108 3.02 8.43 -0.97
N PHE A 109 4.30 8.25 -1.33
CA PHE A 109 4.87 6.97 -1.72
C PHE A 109 5.13 6.07 -0.51
N MET A 110 4.38 4.97 -0.43
CA MET A 110 4.44 4.03 0.70
C MET A 110 5.58 3.00 0.61
N PHE A 111 6.35 3.01 -0.49
CA PHE A 111 7.33 1.97 -0.84
C PHE A 111 8.73 2.57 -1.07
N ASN A 112 9.75 1.96 -0.44
CA ASN A 112 11.14 2.28 -0.76
C ASN A 112 11.58 1.44 -1.96
N PHE A 113 12.22 2.07 -2.93
CA PHE A 113 12.69 1.38 -4.13
C PHE A 113 14.21 1.34 -4.08
N ASP A 114 14.74 0.20 -3.66
CA ASP A 114 16.17 -0.06 -3.68
C ASP A 114 16.59 -0.29 -5.16
N LEU A 115 17.05 0.78 -5.80
CA LEU A 115 17.49 0.77 -7.21
C LEU A 115 18.75 -0.07 -7.44
N GLU A 116 19.51 -0.37 -6.38
CA GLU A 116 20.70 -1.21 -6.47
C GLU A 116 20.35 -2.71 -6.51
N LYS A 117 19.19 -3.08 -5.95
CA LYS A 117 18.76 -4.49 -5.84
C LYS A 117 17.65 -4.91 -6.80
N ASN A 118 16.91 -3.96 -7.37
CA ASN A 118 15.84 -4.25 -8.32
C ASN A 118 16.30 -4.05 -9.77
N SER A 119 15.94 -4.97 -10.66
CA SER A 119 16.21 -4.85 -12.10
C SER A 119 15.39 -3.75 -12.77
N ARG A 120 15.80 -3.31 -13.96
CA ARG A 120 15.07 -2.30 -14.75
C ARG A 120 13.62 -2.70 -15.04
N GLY A 121 13.37 -3.98 -15.32
CA GLY A 121 12.01 -4.50 -15.57
C GLY A 121 11.13 -4.49 -14.31
N GLN A 122 11.72 -4.74 -13.15
CA GLN A 122 11.07 -4.66 -11.84
C GLN A 122 10.70 -3.23 -11.47
N PHE A 123 11.60 -2.28 -11.71
CA PHE A 123 11.31 -0.85 -11.56
C PHE A 123 10.20 -0.39 -12.51
N LEU A 124 10.25 -0.80 -13.78
CA LEU A 124 9.23 -0.43 -14.76
C LEU A 124 7.84 -0.99 -14.39
N ALA A 125 7.73 -2.27 -14.02
CA ALA A 125 6.46 -2.88 -13.62
C ALA A 125 5.84 -2.18 -12.40
N MET A 126 6.68 -1.78 -11.46
CA MET A 126 6.30 -0.99 -10.29
C MET A 126 5.85 0.43 -10.68
N SER A 127 6.59 1.15 -11.53
CA SER A 127 6.20 2.48 -12.01
C SER A 127 4.91 2.48 -12.82
N LEU A 128 4.68 1.44 -13.63
CA LEU A 128 3.45 1.29 -14.43
C LEU A 128 2.24 0.90 -13.59
N GLY A 129 2.46 0.21 -12.47
CA GLY A 129 1.37 -0.26 -11.61
C GLY A 129 0.44 0.85 -11.12
N GLY A 130 0.99 2.02 -10.75
CA GLY A 130 0.18 3.13 -10.24
C GLY A 130 -0.75 3.74 -11.28
N PRO A 131 -0.23 4.20 -12.44
CA PRO A 131 -1.06 4.72 -13.53
C PRO A 131 -2.10 3.72 -14.05
N LEU A 132 -1.82 2.41 -14.06
CA LEU A 132 -2.77 1.40 -14.52
C LEU A 132 -3.92 1.13 -13.53
N ALA A 133 -3.72 1.45 -12.26
CA ALA A 133 -4.74 1.26 -11.22
C ALA A 133 -5.67 2.47 -11.07
N ASN A 134 -5.40 3.57 -11.77
CA ASN A 134 -6.09 4.85 -11.65
C ASN A 134 -7.10 5.10 -12.77
#